data_AF-A0A7X2BRW5-F1
#
_entry.id   AF-A0A7X2BRW5-F1
#
_cell.length_a   1.000
_cell.length_b   1.000
_cell.length_c   1.000
_cell.angle_alpha   90.00
_cell.angle_beta   90.00
_cell.angle_gamma   90.00
#
_symmetry.space_group_name_H-M   'P 1'
#
loop_
_entity.id
_entity.type
_entity.pdbx_description
1 polymer ?
#
loop_
_entity_poly.entity_id
_entity_poly.type
_entity_poly.pdbx_seq_one_letter_code
_entity_poly.pdbx_strand_id
1 'polypeptide(L)' 'YDPLGRLSARHAAYQGGKQWQTETFAYDGNGNLLLATNPTCKLQWFYDAAGNNTREHQHLHLYKPCHVAIWQHEYDA' A
#
# COMPACT_ATOMS: atom_id res chain seq x y z
N TYR A 1 -4.68 13.73 5.62
CA TYR A 1 -5.70 12.84 6.18
C TYR A 1 -6.93 12.89 5.29
N ASP A 2 -7.68 11.80 5.20
CA ASP A 2 -8.98 11.77 4.53
C ASP A 2 -10.09 12.33 5.44
N PRO A 3 -11.34 12.50 4.96
CA PRO A 3 -12.43 13.03 5.78
C PRO A 3 -12.78 12.21 7.04
N LEU A 4 -12.35 10.94 7.10
CA LEU A 4 -12.54 10.06 8.26
C LEU A 4 -11.35 10.10 9.23
N GLY A 5 -10.37 10.99 9.00
CA GLY A 5 -9.21 11.14 9.86
C GLY A 5 -8.13 10.07 9.65
N ARG A 6 -8.19 9.29 8.56
CA ARG A 6 -7.18 8.27 8.23
C ARG A 6 -6.04 8.89 7.43
N LEU A 7 -4.84 8.33 7.54
CA LEU A 7 -3.65 8.88 6.91
C LEU A 7 -3.73 8.71 5.38
N SER A 8 -4.06 9.77 4.63
CA SER A 8 -4.13 9.71 3.17
C SER A 8 -2.78 9.91 2.47
N ALA A 9 -1.85 10.61 3.13
CA ALA A 9 -0.50 10.83 2.63
C ALA A 9 0.47 11.11 3.77
N ARG A 10 1.72 10.67 3.61
CA ARG A 10 2.86 10.99 4.48
C ARG A 10 3.95 11.64 3.65
N HIS A 11 4.49 12.75 4.13
CA HIS A 11 5.68 13.38 3.57
C HIS A 11 6.83 13.21 4.57
N ALA A 12 7.86 12.46 4.18
CA ALA A 12 8.93 12.07 5.08
C ALA A 12 10.31 12.34 4.48
N ALA A 13 11.23 12.76 5.35
CA ALA A 13 12.64 12.88 5.03
C ALA A 13 13.23 11.50 4.74
N TYR A 14 13.87 11.39 3.58
CA TYR A 14 14.63 10.23 3.13
C TYR A 14 16.13 10.55 3.14
N GLN A 15 16.97 9.53 3.34
CA GLN A 15 18.44 9.67 3.42
C GLN A 15 18.90 10.77 4.42
N GLY A 16 18.34 10.76 5.64
CA GLY A 16 18.74 11.69 6.70
C GLY A 16 18.39 13.15 6.41
N GLY A 17 17.32 13.43 5.67
CA GLY A 17 16.85 14.79 5.35
C GLY A 17 17.38 15.36 4.05
N LYS A 18 18.16 14.60 3.27
CA LYS A 18 18.67 15.03 1.96
C LYS A 18 17.60 15.01 0.87
N GLN A 19 16.61 14.15 1.02
CA GLN A 19 15.50 14.00 0.07
C GLN A 19 14.19 13.94 0.84
N TRP A 20 13.10 14.22 0.14
CA TRP A 20 11.76 14.04 0.67
C TRP A 20 11.00 13.06 -0.22
N GLN A 21 10.25 12.18 0.39
CA GLN A 21 9.37 11.25 -0.31
C GLN A 21 7.94 11.42 0.17
N THR A 22 7.03 11.29 -0.79
CA THR A 22 5.60 11.27 -0.51
C THR A 22 5.11 9.84 -0.68
N GLU A 23 4.46 9.36 0.37
CA GLU A 23 3.70 8.12 0.37
C GLU A 23 2.23 8.47 0.41
N THR A 24 1.42 7.75 -0.36
CA THR A 24 -0.04 7.93 -0.42
C THR A 24 -0.74 6.63 -0.05
N PHE A 25 -1.91 6.75 0.57
CA PHE A 25 -2.68 5.63 1.08
C PHE A 25 -4.15 5.80 0.71
N ALA A 26 -4.81 4.72 0.32
CA ALA A 26 -6.25 4.69 0.10
C ALA A 26 -6.86 3.51 0.86
N TYR A 27 -8.10 3.69 1.31
CA TYR A 27 -8.80 2.74 2.17
C TYR A 27 -10.20 2.46 1.63
N ASP A 28 -10.75 1.30 1.97
CA ASP A 28 -12.16 0.99 1.72
C ASP A 28 -13.10 1.68 2.73
N GLY A 29 -14.40 1.40 2.63
CA GLY A 29 -15.40 1.94 3.56
C GLY A 29 -15.29 1.39 4.98
N ASN A 30 -14.69 0.20 5.17
CA ASN A 30 -14.50 -0.46 6.46
C ASN A 30 -13.20 -0.03 7.17
N GLY A 31 -12.32 0.71 6.49
CA GLY A 31 -11.03 1.13 7.04
C GLY A 31 -9.84 0.27 6.61
N ASN A 32 -10.03 -0.73 5.78
CA ASN A 32 -8.95 -1.57 5.28
C ASN A 32 -8.12 -0.82 4.23
N LEU A 33 -6.80 -1.00 4.27
CA LEU A 33 -5.88 -0.33 3.35
C LEU A 33 -5.92 -0.99 1.98
N LEU A 34 -6.39 -0.30 0.94
CA LEU A 34 -6.49 -0.83 -0.43
C LEU A 34 -5.22 -0.57 -1.26
N LEU A 35 -4.55 0.55 -1.00
CA LEU A 35 -3.43 1.02 -1.81
C LEU A 35 -2.43 1.75 -0.93
N ALA A 36 -1.15 1.48 -1.12
CA ALA A 36 -0.06 2.33 -0.69
C ALA A 36 0.88 2.57 -1.87
N THR A 37 1.33 3.79 -2.09
CA THR A 37 2.24 4.11 -3.20
C THR A 37 3.28 5.12 -2.79
N ASN A 38 4.51 4.90 -3.25
CA ASN A 38 5.63 5.81 -3.11
C ASN A 38 6.45 5.81 -4.43
N PRO A 39 7.55 6.56 -4.52
CA PRO A 39 8.36 6.61 -5.74
C PRO A 39 9.00 5.27 -6.15
N THR A 40 9.11 4.31 -5.22
CA THR A 40 9.88 3.07 -5.40
C THR A 40 9.01 1.83 -5.56
N CYS A 41 7.79 1.84 -5.02
CA CYS A 41 6.86 0.73 -5.07
C CYS A 41 5.39 1.17 -4.99
N LYS A 42 4.53 0.25 -5.42
CA LYS A 42 3.08 0.32 -5.23
C LYS A 42 2.60 -1.00 -4.65
N LEU A 43 1.88 -0.92 -3.53
CA LEU A 43 1.29 -2.06 -2.82
C LEU A 43 -0.23 -1.99 -2.96
N GLN A 44 -0.87 -3.11 -3.25
CA GLN A 44 -2.33 -3.23 -3.33
C GLN A 44 -2.80 -4.44 -2.54
N TRP A 45 -3.87 -4.28 -1.76
CA TRP A 45 -4.47 -5.35 -0.98
C TRP A 45 -5.90 -5.63 -1.44
N PHE A 46 -6.31 -6.88 -1.33
CA PHE A 46 -7.63 -7.37 -1.70
C PHE A 46 -8.22 -8.13 -0.52
N TYR A 47 -9.47 -7.81 -0.18
CA TYR A 47 -10.12 -8.36 0.99
C TYR A 47 -11.35 -9.19 0.60
N ASP A 48 -11.64 -10.22 1.37
CA ASP A 48 -12.93 -10.92 1.31
C ASP A 48 -14.02 -10.11 2.05
N ALA A 49 -15.25 -10.62 2.06
CA ALA A 49 -16.38 -9.97 2.73
C ALA A 49 -16.24 -9.92 4.27
N ALA A 50 -15.41 -10.78 4.86
CA ALA A 50 -15.12 -10.79 6.30
C ALA A 50 -14.00 -9.79 6.66
N GLY A 51 -13.33 -9.20 5.66
CA GLY A 51 -12.22 -8.27 5.86
C GLY A 51 -10.85 -8.96 5.94
N ASN A 52 -10.75 -10.24 5.57
CA ASN A 52 -9.46 -10.93 5.51
C ASN A 52 -8.72 -10.58 4.21
N ASN A 53 -7.42 -10.32 4.30
CA ASN A 53 -6.59 -9.98 3.15
C ASN A 53 -6.28 -11.23 2.30
N THR A 54 -7.04 -11.47 1.25
CA THR A 54 -6.86 -12.63 0.36
C THR A 54 -5.67 -12.51 -0.59
N ARG A 55 -5.23 -11.28 -0.90
CA ARG A 55 -4.15 -11.05 -1.85
C ARG A 55 -3.43 -9.73 -1.65
N GLU A 56 -2.12 -9.76 -1.84
CA GLU A 56 -1.28 -8.58 -1.92
C GLU A 56 -0.51 -8.55 -3.25
N HIS A 57 -0.55 -7.42 -3.95
CA HIS A 57 0.30 -7.16 -5.12
C HIS A 57 1.35 -6.10 -4.77
N GLN A 58 2.62 -6.44 -4.99
CA GLN A 58 3.72 -5.50 -4.84
C GLN A 58 4.37 -5.23 -6.20
N HIS A 59 4.21 -4.01 -6.71
CA HIS A 59 4.88 -3.51 -7.91
C HIS A 59 6.18 -2.83 -7.47
N LEU A 60 7.31 -3.46 -7.81
CA LEU A 60 8.64 -3.05 -7.37
C LEU A 60 9.33 -2.23 -8.47
N HIS A 61 8.97 -0.95 -8.56
CA HIS A 61 9.48 0.00 -9.57
C HIS A 61 11.00 0.25 -9.45
N LEU A 62 11.61 -0.15 -8.34
CA LEU A 62 13.06 -0.15 -8.09
C LEU A 62 13.84 -1.00 -9.10
N TYR A 63 13.23 -2.06 -9.63
CA TYR A 63 13.87 -2.98 -10.55
C TYR A 63 13.55 -2.64 -12.00
N LYS A 64 14.48 -2.97 -12.91
CA LYS A 64 14.27 -2.91 -14.36
C LYS A 64 14.58 -4.27 -14.98
N PRO A 65 13.60 -4.92 -15.65
CA PRO A 65 12.20 -4.50 -15.81
C PRO A 65 11.45 -4.41 -14.46
N CYS A 66 10.32 -3.72 -14.40
CA CYS A 66 9.52 -3.66 -13.17
C CYS A 66 9.04 -5.07 -12.81
N HIS A 67 9.25 -5.48 -11.56
CA HIS A 67 8.76 -6.77 -11.06
C HIS A 67 7.43 -6.59 -10.35
N VAL A 68 6.56 -7.58 -10.48
CA VAL A 68 5.33 -7.68 -9.68
C VAL A 68 5.37 -9.00 -8.94
N ALA A 69 5.29 -8.93 -7.62
CA ALA A 69 5.14 -10.10 -6.78
C ALA A 69 3.71 -10.15 -6.22
N ILE A 70 3.15 -11.35 -6.14
CA ILE A 70 1.76 -11.61 -5.76
C ILE A 70 1.78 -12.61 -4.61
N TRP A 71 1.22 -12.22 -3.48
CA TRP A 71 0.99 -13.08 -2.33
C TRP A 71 -0.50 -13.38 -2.25
N GLN A 72 -0.83 -14.65 -2.03
CA GLN A 72 -2.19 -15.10 -1.78
C GLN A 72 -2.25 -15.66 -0.38
N HIS A 73 -3.33 -15.33 0.33
CA HIS A 73 -3.57 -15.85 1.66
C HIS A 73 -4.88 -16.62 1.65
N GLU A 74 -4.85 -17.76 2.33
CA GLU A 74 -6.01 -18.59 2.60
C GLU A 74 -6.26 -18.56 4.09
N TYR A 75 -7.53 -18.48 4.47
CA TYR A 75 -7.97 -18.42 5.85
C TYR A 75 -8.97 -19.54 6.08
N ASP A 76 -8.83 -20.22 7.21
CA ASP A 76 -9.83 -21.17 7.68
C ASP A 76 -11.07 -20.41 8.20
N ALA A 77 -12.24 -21.05 8.12
CA ALA A 77 -13.52 -20.51 8.59
C ALA A 77 -13.80 -20.85 10.06
#